data_AF-A0A927MMR5-F1
#
_entry.id   AF-A0A927MMR5-F1
#
_cell.length_a   1.000
_cell.length_b   1.000
_cell.length_c   1.000
_cell.angle_alpha   90.00
_cell.angle_beta   90.00
_cell.angle_gamma   90.00
#
_symmetry.space_group_name_H-M   'P 1'
#
loop_
_entity.id
_entity.type
_entity.pdbx_description
1 polymer ?
#
loop_
_entity_poly.entity_id
_entity_poly.type
_entity_poly.pdbx_seq_one_letter_code
_entity_poly.pdbx_strand_id
1 'polypeptide(L)'
;MEYKDFQPVMNNTKWEEIRLVMYNYHLNLLWRTKDVVNNNICEWDNEWYYHFSEDGYETIEWLEIKTEDEMQKNDVIKILRKINVPGEINDNIIKVYGYIKSNEYVDYL
;
A
#
# COMPACT_ATOMS: atom_id res chain seq x y z
N MET A 1 2.41 4.54 -19.54
CA MET A 1 3.30 5.73 -19.41
C MET A 1 4.63 5.26 -18.87
N GLU A 2 5.76 5.64 -19.46
CA GLU A 2 7.07 5.44 -18.85
C GLU A 2 7.36 6.64 -17.92
N TYR A 3 7.37 6.39 -16.61
CA TYR A 3 7.83 7.37 -15.62
C TYR A 3 9.35 7.27 -15.59
N LYS A 4 10.05 8.10 -16.38
CA LYS A 4 11.50 7.94 -16.61
C LYS A 4 12.37 7.84 -15.34
N ASP A 5 11.87 8.35 -14.22
CA ASP A 5 12.55 8.34 -12.93
C ASP A 5 12.05 7.24 -11.96
N PHE A 6 11.01 6.48 -12.33
CA PHE A 6 10.39 5.45 -11.49
C PHE A 6 10.30 4.10 -12.18
N GLN A 7 10.45 3.04 -11.38
CA GLN A 7 10.25 1.66 -11.80
C GLN A 7 9.11 1.02 -11.00
N PRO A 8 8.20 0.27 -11.66
CA PRO A 8 7.15 -0.46 -10.96
C PRO A 8 7.75 -1.65 -10.19
N VAL A 9 7.30 -1.85 -8.95
CA VAL A 9 7.72 -2.97 -8.09
C VAL A 9 6.55 -3.85 -7.64
N MET A 10 5.34 -3.50 -8.07
CA MET A 10 4.09 -4.14 -7.66
C MET A 10 3.23 -4.49 -8.88
N ASN A 11 2.20 -5.30 -8.66
CA ASN A 11 1.24 -5.67 -9.69
C ASN A 11 -0.20 -5.65 -9.14
N ASN A 12 -1.18 -5.58 -10.04
CA ASN A 12 -2.60 -5.48 -9.69
C ASN A 12 -3.09 -6.69 -8.88
N THR A 13 -2.52 -7.88 -9.06
CA THR A 13 -2.90 -9.07 -8.28
C THR A 13 -2.57 -8.91 -6.80
N LYS A 14 -1.37 -8.45 -6.46
CA LYS A 14 -0.98 -8.22 -5.06
C LYS A 14 -1.74 -7.04 -4.45
N TRP A 15 -2.05 -6.01 -5.23
CA TRP A 15 -2.92 -4.92 -4.77
C TRP A 15 -4.33 -5.42 -4.41
N GLU A 16 -4.88 -6.29 -5.25
CA GLU A 16 -6.17 -6.91 -5.01
C GLU A 16 -6.15 -7.84 -3.78
N GLU A 17 -5.07 -8.59 -3.57
CA GLU A 17 -4.88 -9.38 -2.36
C GLU A 17 -4.84 -8.52 -1.11
N ILE A 18 -4.14 -7.37 -1.14
CA ILE A 18 -4.17 -6.39 -0.04
C ILE A 18 -5.60 -5.92 0.20
N ARG A 19 -6.30 -5.44 -0.85
CA ARG A 19 -7.67 -4.95 -0.74
C ARG A 19 -8.58 -5.96 -0.06
N LEU A 20 -8.58 -7.20 -0.55
CA LEU A 20 -9.44 -8.26 -0.04
C LEU A 20 -9.13 -8.62 1.41
N VAL A 21 -7.86 -8.69 1.80
CA VAL A 21 -7.53 -9.02 3.19
C VAL A 21 -7.84 -7.86 4.13
N MET A 22 -7.57 -6.61 3.74
CA MET A 22 -7.89 -5.45 4.58
C MET A 22 -9.39 -5.22 4.70
N TYR A 23 -10.16 -5.43 3.63
CA TYR A 23 -11.62 -5.41 3.66
C TYR A 23 -12.22 -6.44 4.63
N ASN A 24 -11.61 -7.64 4.70
CA ASN A 24 -12.05 -8.69 5.63
C ASN A 24 -11.39 -8.58 7.02
N TYR A 25 -10.57 -7.56 7.27
CA TYR A 25 -9.93 -7.37 8.56
C TYR A 25 -10.96 -6.88 9.58
N HIS A 26 -10.88 -7.44 10.79
CA HIS A 26 -11.92 -7.30 11.81
C HIS A 26 -11.94 -5.93 12.52
N LEU A 27 -10.92 -5.09 12.32
CA LEU A 27 -10.81 -3.74 12.89
C LEU A 27 -10.67 -2.71 11.77
N ASN A 28 -10.97 -1.45 12.09
CA ASN A 28 -10.74 -0.36 11.16
C ASN A 28 -9.25 -0.19 10.86
N LEU A 29 -8.91 -0.12 9.58
CA LEU A 29 -7.59 0.22 9.09
C LEU A 29 -7.71 1.43 8.18
N LEU A 30 -7.04 2.51 8.57
CA LEU A 30 -6.96 3.69 7.74
C LEU A 30 -5.87 3.50 6.68
N TRP A 31 -6.15 3.95 5.48
CA TRP A 31 -5.22 3.94 4.37
C TRP A 31 -5.20 5.26 3.63
N ARG A 32 -4.10 5.51 2.92
CA ARG A 32 -4.01 6.54 1.89
C ARG A 32 -2.98 6.14 0.85
N THR A 33 -3.11 6.69 -0.35
CA THR A 33 -2.19 6.46 -1.45
C THR A 33 -1.57 7.77 -1.91
N LYS A 34 -0.40 7.67 -2.54
CA LYS A 34 0.18 8.73 -3.36
C LYS A 34 0.19 8.28 -4.81
N ASP A 35 -0.19 9.18 -5.70
CA ASP A 35 -0.17 8.96 -7.14
C ASP A 35 1.17 9.41 -7.74
N VAL A 36 1.77 8.54 -8.55
CA VAL A 36 3.08 8.76 -9.18
C VAL A 36 3.05 9.77 -10.33
N VAL A 37 1.87 10.03 -10.91
CA VAL A 37 1.68 10.90 -12.09
C VAL A 37 1.50 12.35 -11.67
N ASN A 38 0.59 12.60 -10.72
CA ASN A 38 0.19 13.94 -10.32
C ASN A 38 0.74 14.36 -8.95
N ASN A 39 1.45 13.46 -8.24
CA ASN A 39 1.95 13.65 -6.87
C ASN A 39 0.87 13.95 -5.82
N ASN A 40 -0.41 13.70 -6.14
CA ASN A 40 -1.50 13.86 -5.21
C ASN A 40 -1.43 12.78 -4.13
N ILE A 41 -1.71 13.17 -2.89
CA ILE A 41 -1.85 12.25 -1.76
C ILE A 41 -3.30 12.36 -1.33
N CYS A 42 -4.03 11.24 -1.33
CA CYS A 42 -5.41 11.26 -0.87
C CYS A 42 -5.48 11.44 0.66
N GLU A 43 -6.62 11.91 1.14
CA GLU A 43 -6.91 11.91 2.57
C GLU A 43 -6.97 10.47 3.10
N TRP A 44 -6.86 10.33 4.42
CA TRP A 44 -7.04 9.03 5.06
C TRP A 44 -8.48 8.54 4.89
N ASP A 45 -8.64 7.31 4.42
CA ASP A 45 -9.91 6.62 4.25
C ASP A 45 -9.86 5.25 4.97
N ASN A 46 -10.99 4.68 5.34
CA ASN A 46 -11.11 3.34 5.91
C ASN A 46 -11.95 2.39 5.05
N GLU A 47 -12.48 2.85 3.91
CA GLU A 47 -13.31 2.02 3.04
C GLU A 47 -12.45 1.24 2.03
N TRP A 48 -12.25 -0.04 2.30
CA TRP A 48 -11.44 -0.93 1.48
C TRP A 48 -12.22 -1.64 0.37
N TYR A 49 -13.56 -1.69 0.43
CA TYR A 49 -14.35 -2.42 -0.56
C TYR A 49 -14.30 -1.77 -1.93
N TYR A 50 -14.49 -0.45 -1.98
CA TYR A 50 -14.69 0.25 -3.26
C TYR A 50 -13.69 1.40 -3.44
N HIS A 51 -13.54 2.30 -2.45
CA HIS A 51 -12.70 3.49 -2.60
C HIS A 51 -11.23 3.15 -2.90
N PHE A 52 -10.67 2.11 -2.27
CA PHE A 52 -9.29 1.71 -2.53
C PHE A 52 -9.01 1.27 -3.97
N SER A 53 -10.04 0.78 -4.68
CA SER A 53 -9.92 0.27 -6.06
C SER A 53 -10.56 1.17 -7.13
N GLU A 54 -11.23 2.26 -6.73
CA GLU A 54 -12.10 3.05 -7.61
C GLU A 54 -11.36 3.60 -8.83
N ASP A 55 -10.17 4.17 -8.61
CA ASP A 55 -9.32 4.75 -9.66
C ASP A 55 -8.31 3.74 -10.25
N GLY A 56 -8.39 2.47 -9.84
CA GLY A 56 -7.42 1.43 -10.17
C GLY A 56 -6.09 1.57 -9.41
N TYR A 57 -5.15 0.66 -9.69
CA TYR A 57 -3.87 0.58 -8.96
C TYR A 57 -2.65 1.04 -9.76
N GLU A 58 -2.85 1.39 -11.03
CA GLU A 58 -1.78 1.57 -12.02
C GLU A 58 -0.86 2.75 -11.72
N THR A 59 -1.33 3.73 -10.94
CA THR A 59 -0.59 4.95 -10.65
C THR A 59 -0.21 5.08 -9.18
N ILE A 60 -0.52 4.09 -8.35
CA ILE A 60 -0.18 4.12 -6.92
C ILE A 60 1.33 4.05 -6.75
N GLU A 61 1.95 5.16 -6.39
CA GLU A 61 3.37 5.24 -6.01
C GLU A 61 3.61 4.45 -4.72
N TRP A 62 2.79 4.72 -3.70
CA TRP A 62 2.78 3.96 -2.46
C TRP A 62 1.41 3.99 -1.81
N LEU A 63 1.16 2.98 -0.98
CA LEU A 63 0.06 2.83 -0.04
C LEU A 63 0.64 2.95 1.37
N GLU A 64 0.05 3.79 2.21
CA GLU A 64 0.30 3.80 3.65
C GLU A 64 -0.92 3.22 4.37
N ILE A 65 -0.67 2.31 5.31
CA ILE A 65 -1.67 1.71 6.19
C ILE A 65 -1.35 2.13 7.62
N LYS A 66 -2.29 2.80 8.27
CA LYS A 66 -2.14 3.28 9.64
C LYS A 66 -2.78 2.32 10.63
N THR A 67 -2.02 1.98 11.66
CA THR A 67 -2.44 1.10 12.75
C THR A 67 -2.55 1.86 14.07
N GLU A 68 -3.48 1.44 14.92
CA GLU A 68 -3.76 2.11 16.21
C GLU A 68 -2.82 1.65 17.32
N ASP A 69 -2.48 0.36 17.33
CA ASP A 69 -1.62 -0.25 18.35
C ASP A 69 -0.68 -1.32 17.79
N GLU A 70 0.24 -1.78 18.63
CA GLU A 70 1.24 -2.79 18.27
C GLU A 70 0.65 -4.16 17.95
N MET A 71 -0.52 -4.53 18.51
CA MET A 71 -1.17 -5.80 18.18
C MET A 71 -1.71 -5.77 16.76
N GLN A 72 -2.45 -4.71 16.42
CA GLN A 72 -2.99 -4.49 15.08
C GLN A 72 -1.85 -4.40 14.05
N LYS A 73 -0.80 -3.63 14.36
CA LYS A 73 0.41 -3.53 13.54
C LYS A 73 1.04 -4.87 13.24
N ASN A 74 1.27 -5.69 14.26
CA ASN A 74 1.90 -7.00 14.06
C ASN A 74 1.04 -7.94 13.21
N ASP A 75 -0.28 -7.86 13.31
CA ASP A 75 -1.17 -8.68 12.49
C ASP A 75 -1.22 -8.20 11.04
N VAL A 76 -1.29 -6.89 10.79
CA VAL A 76 -1.19 -6.32 9.44
C VAL A 76 0.16 -6.67 8.80
N ILE A 77 1.27 -6.60 9.54
CA ILE A 77 2.58 -7.02 9.05
C ILE A 77 2.54 -8.48 8.62
N LYS A 78 2.06 -9.41 9.46
CA LYS A 78 1.99 -10.85 9.10
C LYS A 78 1.19 -11.08 7.83
N ILE A 79 0.09 -10.34 7.64
CA ILE A 79 -0.72 -10.39 6.41
C ILE A 79 0.11 -9.97 5.21
N LEU A 80 0.74 -8.79 5.27
CA LEU A 80 1.54 -8.26 4.16
C LEU A 80 2.74 -9.16 3.84
N ARG A 81 3.38 -9.74 4.86
CA ARG A 81 4.45 -10.74 4.70
C ARG A 81 4.01 -11.98 3.93
N LYS A 82 2.77 -12.40 4.14
CA LYS A 82 2.19 -13.55 3.43
C LYS A 82 1.94 -13.24 1.95
N ILE A 83 1.59 -11.99 1.64
CA ILE A 83 1.40 -11.49 0.27
C ILE A 83 2.75 -11.23 -0.42
N ASN A 84 3.82 -11.04 0.36
CA ASN A 84 5.19 -10.77 -0.08
C ASN A 84 5.26 -9.48 -0.91
N VAL A 85 5.14 -8.33 -0.25
CA VAL A 85 4.97 -7.02 -0.90
C VAL A 85 6.18 -6.11 -0.66
N PRO A 86 6.57 -5.26 -1.64
CA PRO A 86 7.65 -4.30 -1.43
C PRO A 86 7.20 -3.25 -0.41
N GLY A 87 7.92 -3.09 0.70
CA GLY A 87 7.45 -2.22 1.77
C GLY A 87 8.39 -2.05 2.94
N GLU A 88 8.07 -1.08 3.78
CA GLU A 88 8.78 -0.76 5.01
C GLU A 88 7.79 -0.49 6.15
N ILE A 89 8.28 -0.59 7.39
CA ILE A 89 7.48 -0.41 8.60
C ILE A 89 8.05 0.78 9.36
N ASN A 90 7.25 1.83 9.50
CA ASN A 90 7.64 3.10 10.11
C ASN A 90 6.68 3.41 11.26
N ASP A 91 7.08 3.12 12.50
CA ASP A 91 6.24 3.27 13.70
C ASP A 91 4.86 2.63 13.52
N ASN A 92 3.79 3.44 13.46
CA ASN A 92 2.39 3.00 13.32
C ASN A 92 1.89 3.07 11.87
N ILE A 93 2.80 3.24 10.90
CA ILE A 93 2.49 3.30 9.48
C ILE A 93 3.29 2.22 8.77
N ILE A 94 2.58 1.39 8.02
CA ILE A 94 3.20 0.40 7.13
C ILE A 94 3.06 0.94 5.72
N LYS A 95 4.20 1.09 5.02
CA LYS A 95 4.24 1.61 3.65
C LYS A 95 4.50 0.47 2.68
N VAL A 96 3.66 0.37 1.65
CA VAL A 96 3.78 -0.58 0.54
C VAL A 96 3.99 0.20 -0.74
N TYR A 97 4.99 -0.15 -1.53
CA TYR A 97 5.36 0.60 -2.73
C TYR A 97 4.74 -0.01 -3.99
N GLY A 98 4.17 0.82 -4.86
CA GLY A 98 3.85 0.46 -6.24
C GLY A 98 4.95 0.86 -7.21
N TYR A 99 5.55 2.03 -6.96
CA TYR A 99 6.69 2.56 -7.69
C TYR A 99 7.79 3.00 -6.71
N ILE A 100 9.03 2.78 -7.12
CA ILE A 100 10.21 3.35 -6.47
C ILE A 100 11.03 4.10 -7.49
N LYS A 101 11.92 5.00 -7.05
CA LYS A 101 12.81 5.65 -8.03
C LYS A 101 13.73 4.61 -8.66
N SER A 102 14.07 4.78 -9.94
CA SER A 102 14.85 3.80 -10.71
C SER A 102 16.24 3.47 -10.13
N ASN A 103 16.76 4.30 -9.23
CA ASN A 103 18.05 4.10 -8.55
C ASN A 103 17.90 3.66 -7.08
N GLU A 104 16.67 3.44 -6.61
CA GLU A 104 16.38 2.99 -5.26
C GLU A 104 16.11 1.48 -5.24
N TYR A 105 16.32 0.88 -4.06
CA TYR A 105 15.99 -0.51 -3.77
C TYR A 105 15.01 -0.54 -2.61
N VAL A 106 14.11 -1.51 -2.64
CA VAL A 106 13.14 -1.72 -1.56
C VAL A 106 13.16 -3.19 -1.16
N ASP A 107 13.16 -3.42 0.15
CA ASP A 107 12.98 -4.75 0.71
C ASP A 107 11.53 -5.19 0.59
N TYR A 108 11.32 -6.49 0.72
CA TYR A 108 9.99 -7.09 0.71
C TYR A 108 9.61 -7.47 2.14
N LEU A 109 8.37 -7.14 2.50
CA LEU A 109 7.74 -7.58 3.74
C LEU A 109 7.31 -9.03 3.59
#